data_AF-A0A9Q2KR76-F1
#
_entry.id   AF-A0A9Q2KR76-F1
#
_cell.length_a   1.000
_cell.length_b   1.000
_cell.length_c   1.000
_cell.angle_alpha   90.00
_cell.angle_beta   90.00
_cell.angle_gamma   90.00
#
_symmetry.space_group_name_H-M   'P 1'
#
loop_
_entity.id
_entity.type
_entity.pdbx_description
1 polymer ?
#
loop_
_entity_poly.entity_id
_entity_poly.type
_entity_poly.pdbx_seq_one_letter_code
_entity_poly.pdbx_strand_id
1 'polypeptide(L)'
;MKRYLLAITGIALYSLSFAMSPSSFVAKPTSGKYESEIMDADEQIIKFIAKRQELRNQMLDLQKNQKLPSNDPFEDKDLAAMRTNFAIQYNVSPKLIDQVFDVLNS
;
A
#
# COMPACT_ATOMS: atom_id res chain seq x y z
N MET A 1 5.62 -69.81 7.10
CA MET A 1 6.43 -68.65 6.65
C MET A 1 6.49 -68.67 5.13
N LYS A 2 6.54 -67.49 4.45
CA LYS A 2 6.58 -67.30 2.97
C LYS A 2 5.25 -67.09 2.22
N ARG A 3 4.22 -66.48 2.81
CA ARG A 3 3.03 -66.01 2.04
C ARG A 3 2.81 -64.50 2.04
N TYR A 4 3.68 -63.73 2.70
CA TYR A 4 3.54 -62.27 2.81
C TYR A 4 4.71 -61.49 2.19
N LEU A 5 5.64 -62.18 1.52
CA LEU A 5 6.89 -61.57 1.03
C LEU A 5 6.87 -61.17 -0.45
N LEU A 6 5.78 -61.42 -1.20
CA LEU A 6 5.75 -61.24 -2.65
C LEU A 6 4.57 -60.42 -3.21
N ALA A 7 3.85 -59.70 -2.34
CA ALA A 7 2.79 -58.79 -2.80
C ALA A 7 2.96 -57.34 -2.32
N ILE A 8 4.07 -57.00 -1.66
CA ILE A 8 4.50 -55.60 -1.44
C ILE A 8 5.27 -55.08 -2.66
N THR A 9 5.61 -55.96 -3.62
CA THR A 9 6.26 -55.63 -4.89
C THR A 9 5.32 -54.98 -5.92
N GLY A 10 4.03 -54.81 -5.62
CA GLY A 10 3.05 -54.18 -6.51
C GLY A 10 2.93 -52.66 -6.42
N ILE A 11 3.56 -52.00 -5.44
CA ILE A 11 3.37 -50.56 -5.18
C ILE A 11 4.67 -49.75 -5.41
N ALA A 12 5.75 -50.38 -5.88
CA ALA A 12 7.07 -49.75 -5.96
C ALA A 12 7.45 -49.17 -7.34
N LEU A 13 6.53 -49.04 -8.30
CA LEU A 13 6.88 -48.57 -9.66
C LEU A 13 5.97 -47.47 -10.24
N TYR A 14 5.19 -46.77 -9.41
CA TYR A 14 4.39 -45.60 -9.87
C TYR A 14 4.78 -44.26 -9.26
N SER A 15 5.91 -44.15 -8.55
CA SER A 15 6.53 -42.85 -8.31
C SER A 15 7.33 -42.43 -9.55
N LEU A 16 6.61 -42.15 -10.64
CA LEU A 16 7.07 -41.24 -11.68
C LEU A 16 7.47 -39.96 -10.96
N SER A 17 8.77 -39.85 -10.75
CA SER A 17 9.41 -38.65 -10.25
C SER A 17 9.19 -37.58 -11.30
N PHE A 18 8.11 -36.82 -11.16
CA PHE A 18 8.12 -35.46 -11.66
C PHE A 18 9.21 -34.74 -10.86
N ALA A 19 10.43 -34.77 -11.40
CA ALA A 19 11.39 -33.74 -11.11
C ALA A 19 10.81 -32.43 -11.67
N MET A 20 9.87 -31.82 -10.93
CA MET A 20 9.70 -30.38 -11.01
C MET A 20 10.99 -29.82 -10.42
N SER A 21 12.01 -29.69 -11.27
CA SER A 21 12.97 -28.62 -11.07
C SER A 21 12.11 -27.38 -10.84
N PRO A 22 12.21 -26.68 -9.70
CA PRO A 22 11.74 -25.32 -9.68
C PRO A 22 12.65 -24.64 -10.69
N SER A 23 12.20 -24.55 -11.95
CA SER A 23 12.59 -23.44 -12.78
C SER A 23 12.09 -22.24 -12.00
N SER A 24 12.93 -21.76 -11.08
CA SER A 24 12.99 -20.37 -10.68
C SER A 24 13.41 -19.62 -11.93
N PHE A 25 12.53 -19.63 -12.93
CA PHE A 25 12.35 -18.54 -13.85
C PHE A 25 11.84 -17.43 -12.94
N VAL A 26 12.77 -16.80 -12.22
CA VAL A 26 12.55 -15.48 -11.67
C VAL A 26 12.31 -14.65 -12.92
N ALA A 27 11.05 -14.57 -13.34
CA ALA A 27 10.64 -13.73 -14.44
C ALA A 27 11.22 -12.36 -14.11
N LYS A 28 12.16 -11.89 -14.93
CA LYS A 28 12.78 -10.59 -14.72
C LYS A 28 11.62 -9.59 -14.56
N PRO A 29 11.66 -8.72 -13.54
CA PRO A 29 10.61 -7.72 -13.38
C PRO A 29 10.48 -6.97 -14.70
N THR A 30 9.30 -7.06 -15.30
CA THR A 30 8.97 -6.33 -16.52
C THR A 30 8.57 -4.91 -16.13
N SER A 31 8.78 -3.93 -17.01
CA SER A 31 8.32 -2.54 -16.76
C SER A 31 6.83 -2.49 -16.41
N GLY A 32 6.03 -3.34 -17.05
CA GLY A 32 4.59 -3.45 -16.80
C GLY A 32 4.21 -3.80 -15.36
N LYS A 33 5.07 -4.53 -14.61
CA LYS A 33 4.82 -4.76 -13.17
C LYS A 33 4.93 -3.45 -12.38
N TYR A 34 5.99 -2.66 -12.63
CA TYR A 34 6.18 -1.38 -11.96
C TYR A 34 5.12 -0.35 -12.36
N GLU A 35 4.74 -0.32 -13.63
CA GLU A 35 3.65 0.53 -14.13
C GLU A 35 2.33 0.23 -13.39
N SER A 36 2.00 -1.05 -13.22
CA SER A 36 0.80 -1.46 -12.48
C SER A 36 0.88 -1.09 -10.99
N GLU A 37 2.03 -1.27 -10.34
CA GLU A 37 2.23 -0.90 -8.93
C GLU A 37 2.12 0.62 -8.73
N ILE A 38 2.63 1.42 -9.68
CA ILE A 38 2.48 2.88 -9.69
C ILE A 38 1.01 3.27 -9.84
N MET A 39 0.29 2.67 -10.79
CA MET A 39 -1.13 2.96 -11.00
C MET A 39 -1.99 2.62 -9.77
N ASP A 40 -1.70 1.52 -9.08
CA ASP A 40 -2.39 1.18 -7.83
C ASP A 40 -2.09 2.20 -6.73
N ALA A 41 -0.83 2.63 -6.60
CA ALA A 41 -0.46 3.69 -5.67
C ALA A 41 -1.18 5.01 -6.00
N ASP A 42 -1.28 5.38 -7.27
CA ASP A 42 -2.01 6.57 -7.72
C ASP A 42 -3.50 6.49 -7.38
N GLU A 43 -4.14 5.33 -7.59
CA GLU A 43 -5.53 5.12 -7.19
C GLU A 43 -5.72 5.27 -5.67
N GLN A 44 -4.78 4.72 -4.88
CA GLN A 44 -4.80 4.86 -3.43
C GLN A 44 -4.64 6.33 -2.99
N ILE A 45 -3.73 7.08 -3.62
CA ILE A 45 -3.56 8.52 -3.36
C ILE A 45 -4.89 9.25 -3.57
N ILE A 46 -5.56 9.02 -4.70
CA ILE A 46 -6.84 9.68 -5.01
C ILE A 46 -7.91 9.33 -3.95
N LYS A 47 -8.00 8.06 -3.54
CA LYS A 47 -8.93 7.62 -2.48
C LYS A 47 -8.67 8.32 -1.15
N PHE A 48 -7.40 8.46 -0.75
CA PHE A 48 -7.05 9.15 0.50
C PHE A 48 -7.34 10.65 0.44
N ILE A 49 -7.11 11.30 -0.70
CA ILE A 49 -7.46 12.71 -0.91
C ILE A 49 -8.97 12.91 -0.77
N ALA A 50 -9.78 12.08 -1.43
CA ALA A 50 -11.24 12.15 -1.34
C ALA A 50 -11.72 11.96 0.11
N LYS A 51 -11.17 10.97 0.83
CA LYS A 51 -11.53 10.72 2.22
C LYS A 51 -11.17 11.89 3.13
N ARG A 52 -10.01 12.50 2.92
CA ARG A 52 -9.58 13.69 3.68
C ARG A 52 -10.52 14.87 3.47
N GLN A 53 -10.95 15.12 2.23
CA GLN A 53 -11.92 16.18 1.92
C GLN A 53 -13.26 15.94 2.62
N GLU A 54 -13.77 14.70 2.58
CA GLU A 54 -14.99 14.33 3.30
C GLU A 54 -14.89 14.63 4.81
N LEU A 55 -13.78 14.23 5.44
CA LEU A 55 -13.51 14.48 6.86
C LEU A 55 -13.43 15.98 7.18
N ARG A 56 -12.79 16.77 6.31
CA ARG A 56 -12.72 18.23 6.47
C ARG A 56 -14.11 18.85 6.43
N ASN A 57 -14.96 18.46 5.48
CA ASN A 57 -16.33 18.95 5.39
C ASN A 57 -17.15 18.59 6.64
N GLN A 58 -17.05 17.34 7.12
CA GLN A 58 -17.70 16.90 8.35
C GLN A 58 -17.25 17.70 9.58
N MET A 59 -15.95 18.01 9.67
CA MET A 59 -15.39 18.86 10.72
C MET A 59 -15.97 20.28 10.67
N LEU A 60 -16.00 20.90 9.49
CA LEU A 60 -16.54 22.25 9.29
C LEU A 60 -18.04 22.33 9.62
N ASP A 61 -18.82 21.31 9.21
CA ASP A 61 -20.24 21.21 9.55
C ASP A 61 -20.44 21.10 11.07
N LEU A 62 -19.62 20.31 11.75
CA LEU A 62 -19.65 20.18 13.21
C LEU A 62 -19.31 21.52 13.90
N GLN A 63 -18.26 22.20 13.46
CA GLN A 63 -17.87 23.51 13.99
C GLN A 63 -19.01 24.52 13.84
N LYS A 64 -19.64 24.57 12.66
CA LYS A 64 -20.80 25.43 12.38
C LYS A 64 -21.98 25.10 13.29
N ASN A 65 -22.32 23.82 13.43
CA ASN A 65 -23.44 23.37 14.26
C ASN A 65 -23.23 23.69 15.75
N GLN A 66 -21.98 23.66 16.21
CA GLN A 66 -21.60 23.97 17.59
C GLN A 66 -21.27 25.45 17.83
N LYS A 67 -21.35 26.31 16.80
CA LYS A 67 -20.96 27.74 16.85
C LYS A 67 -19.51 27.93 17.33
N LEU A 68 -18.62 27.01 16.98
CA LEU A 68 -17.20 27.12 17.27
C LEU A 68 -16.55 28.17 16.36
N PRO A 69 -15.44 28.78 16.78
CA PRO A 69 -14.65 29.65 15.91
C PRO A 69 -14.25 28.91 14.63
N SER A 70 -14.43 29.57 13.48
CA SER A 70 -14.00 29.08 12.17
C SER A 70 -12.48 29.27 12.00
N ASN A 71 -11.69 28.67 12.88
CA ASN A 71 -10.24 28.59 12.67
C ASN A 71 -9.94 27.24 12.01
N ASP A 72 -9.28 27.27 10.85
CA ASP A 72 -8.88 26.05 10.17
C ASP A 72 -7.62 25.50 10.87
N PRO A 73 -7.72 24.37 11.58
CA PRO A 73 -6.56 23.80 12.27
C PRO A 73 -5.43 23.43 11.30
N PHE A 74 -5.69 23.30 9.99
CA PHE A 74 -4.69 22.93 9.00
C PHE A 74 -3.80 24.09 8.50
N GLU A 75 -4.12 25.33 8.89
CA GLU A 75 -3.28 26.52 8.66
C GLU A 75 -2.26 26.78 9.80
N ASP A 76 -2.24 25.92 10.83
CA ASP A 76 -1.35 26.06 11.99
C ASP A 76 0.14 25.82 11.65
N LYS A 77 1.03 26.61 12.27
CA LYS A 77 2.48 26.49 12.18
C LYS A 77 3.00 25.19 12.78
N ASP A 78 2.33 24.63 13.79
CA ASP A 78 2.75 23.37 14.42
C ASP A 78 2.63 22.18 13.45
N LEU A 79 1.69 22.25 12.50
CA LEU A 79 1.58 21.25 11.43
C LEU A 79 2.71 21.36 10.40
N ALA A 80 3.33 22.52 10.22
CA ALA A 80 4.47 22.68 9.31
C ALA A 80 5.70 21.87 9.77
N ALA A 81 5.92 21.78 11.09
CA ALA A 81 6.98 20.93 11.65
C ALA A 81 6.71 19.44 11.37
N MET A 82 5.45 19.00 11.45
CA MET A 82 5.05 17.62 11.13
C MET A 82 5.28 17.30 9.65
N ARG A 83 4.98 18.23 8.74
CA ARG A 83 5.26 18.09 7.29
C ARG A 83 6.74 17.87 7.00
N THR A 84 7.60 18.63 7.68
CA THR A 84 9.06 18.47 7.57
C THR A 84 9.51 17.08 8.02
N ASN A 85 8.91 16.55 9.09
CA ASN A 85 9.22 15.19 9.56
C ASN A 85 8.80 14.11 8.56
N PHE A 86 7.67 14.27 7.86
CA PHE A 86 7.28 13.34 6.79
C PHE A 86 8.28 13.33 5.64
N ALA A 87 8.79 14.50 5.24
CA ALA A 87 9.80 14.61 4.20
C ALA A 87 11.06 13.79 4.55
N ILE A 88 11.54 13.91 5.80
CA ILE A 88 12.69 13.15 6.30
C ILE A 88 12.37 11.66 6.35
N GLN A 89 11.24 11.28 6.95
CA GLN A 89 10.87 9.88 7.17
C GLN A 89 10.73 9.10 5.86
N TYR A 90 10.12 9.70 4.85
CA TYR A 90 9.84 9.05 3.57
C TYR A 90 10.90 9.37 2.50
N ASN A 91 11.97 10.07 2.87
CA ASN A 91 13.05 10.47 1.97
C ASN A 91 12.54 11.21 0.72
N VAL A 92 11.62 12.16 0.94
CA VAL A 92 11.03 13.02 -0.09
C VAL A 92 11.42 14.46 0.16
N SER A 93 11.50 15.28 -0.89
CA SER A 93 11.88 16.68 -0.71
C SER A 93 10.85 17.43 0.14
N PRO A 94 11.25 18.24 1.14
CA PRO A 94 10.31 19.05 1.93
C PRO A 94 9.41 19.92 1.06
N LYS A 95 9.98 20.51 0.00
CA LYS A 95 9.25 21.31 -0.98
C LYS A 95 8.08 20.56 -1.62
N LEU A 96 8.26 19.27 -1.96
CA LEU A 96 7.18 18.46 -2.52
C LEU A 96 6.07 18.23 -1.48
N ILE A 97 6.45 17.96 -0.23
CA ILE A 97 5.47 17.79 0.85
C ILE A 97 4.67 19.09 1.04
N ASP A 98 5.33 20.24 1.07
CA ASP A 98 4.66 21.55 1.15
C ASP A 98 3.67 21.74 0.00
N GLN A 99 4.10 21.48 -1.25
CA GLN A 99 3.22 21.58 -2.42
C GLN A 99 2.01 20.64 -2.34
N VAL A 100 2.18 19.42 -1.82
CA VAL A 100 1.07 18.49 -1.62
C VAL A 100 0.09 19.07 -0.60
N PHE A 101 0.57 19.54 0.55
CA PHE A 101 -0.32 20.09 1.58
C PHE A 101 -0.99 21.39 1.16
N ASP A 102 -0.33 22.22 0.34
CA ASP A 102 -0.93 23.43 -0.24
C ASP A 102 -2.12 23.05 -1.12
N VAL A 103 -1.97 22.08 -2.02
CA VAL A 103 -3.09 21.58 -2.86
C VAL A 103 -4.22 20.99 -2.00
N LEU A 104 -3.88 20.28 -0.93
CA LEU A 104 -4.87 19.67 -0.05
C LEU A 104 -5.61 20.67 0.83
N ASN A 105 -5.03 21.84 1.09
CA ASN A 105 -5.60 22.87 1.96
C ASN A 105 -6.29 24.02 1.19
N SER A 106 -5.98 24.17 -0.10
CA SER A 106 -6.63 25.09 -1.05
C SER A 106 -8.11 24.75 -1.23
#